data_AF-A0A7W6DF33-F1
#
_entry.id   AF-A0A7W6DF33-F1
#
_cell.length_a   1.000
_cell.length_b   1.000
_cell.length_c   1.000
_cell.angle_alpha   90.00
_cell.angle_beta   90.00
_cell.angle_gamma   90.00
#
_symmetry.space_group_name_H-M   'P 1'
#
loop_
_entity.id
_entity.type
_entity.pdbx_description
1 polymer ?
#
loop_
_entity_poly.entity_id
_entity_poly.type
_entity_poly.pdbx_seq_one_letter_code
_entity_poly.pdbx_strand_id
1 'polypeptide(L)'
;MPQTPSPQPAVSPFASPLFKRVWLASILSNFGGLIQSVGAAWLMTALTSSSQMVALVQASTALPLMLLSLLSGAMADNLERRTVMLAAQFFMLVTSLLLTWCAWAGWLTPWILLAFTFAIGCGTAIHAPAWQASVADMVPRAALPRAVAYNSMGFNIARSVGPALGGFIVAAAGAGCAFMVNTVSYVALILVLLRWRPAPRSGGAGREPLARAMAAGIRYAAMSPNMRLVLLRAALFGGVGSIMLALMPLIARDLVVGGPTIFGLLLGAFGVGAVAGALSTGRLSARLSTEAMVRTGAALMAVGCAGVALGGYMIVCVMAVAAAGAGWVMSLSTFNVTIQLSTPRWVAARALALYQMSAFGGMAAGSWLFGLLAEHEGVATALLAAAAGQVAVLLLGVILPIVDVGDDNLDPLGSWREPEVAVPIEPRSGPIVISIEYRVDPHDANAFVEAMGERRRIRLRDGARGWTLMRDLGDPALWIERYHVATWADYVRHNLRRTLADTENGDRLRLLHRGDWPPTVHRMLERPAGAHHGADATDVRTLSDAMTDPSRSS
;
A
#
# COMPACT_ATOMS: atom_id res chain seq x y z
N MET A 1 -26.93 -31.92 15.59
CA MET A 1 -26.30 -31.14 14.51
C MET A 1 -26.80 -29.71 14.59
N PRO A 2 -25.96 -28.69 14.75
CA PRO A 2 -26.39 -27.30 14.66
C PRO A 2 -26.81 -27.01 13.22
N GLN A 3 -28.03 -26.52 13.03
CA GLN A 3 -28.56 -26.13 11.73
C GLN A 3 -27.68 -25.01 11.16
N THR A 4 -27.11 -25.22 9.98
CA THR A 4 -26.48 -24.16 9.19
C THR A 4 -27.54 -23.08 8.94
N PRO A 5 -27.28 -21.81 9.31
CA PRO A 5 -28.26 -20.75 9.08
C PRO A 5 -28.54 -20.64 7.58
N SER A 6 -29.82 -20.70 7.22
CA SER A 6 -30.32 -20.50 5.87
C SER A 6 -29.71 -19.22 5.28
N PRO A 7 -29.24 -19.21 4.01
CA PRO A 7 -28.66 -18.02 3.42
C PRO A 7 -29.70 -16.89 3.42
N GLN A 8 -29.47 -15.85 4.23
CA GLN A 8 -30.33 -14.67 4.26
C GLN A 8 -30.44 -14.11 2.83
N PRO A 9 -31.64 -13.69 2.39
CA PRO A 9 -31.85 -13.17 1.05
C PRO A 9 -30.89 -11.99 0.80
N ALA A 10 -30.11 -12.11 -0.28
CA ALA A 10 -29.00 -11.21 -0.55
C ALA A 10 -29.49 -9.79 -0.83
N VAL A 11 -29.43 -8.91 0.18
CA VAL A 11 -29.83 -7.50 0.09
C VAL A 11 -29.02 -6.80 -1.02
N SER A 12 -29.72 -6.25 -2.01
CA SER A 12 -29.09 -5.51 -3.10
C SER A 12 -28.52 -4.19 -2.57
N PRO A 13 -27.23 -3.88 -2.82
CA PRO A 13 -26.65 -2.58 -2.45
C PRO A 13 -27.39 -1.38 -3.05
N PHE A 14 -27.96 -1.57 -4.26
CA PHE A 14 -28.73 -0.54 -4.96
C PHE A 14 -30.11 -0.27 -4.34
N ALA A 15 -30.55 -1.07 -3.37
CA ALA A 15 -31.74 -0.76 -2.57
C ALA A 15 -31.51 0.48 -1.68
N SER A 16 -30.25 0.82 -1.36
CA SER A 16 -29.90 2.08 -0.72
C SER A 16 -29.84 3.20 -1.78
N PRO A 17 -30.76 4.19 -1.76
CA PRO A 17 -30.75 5.29 -2.74
C PRO A 17 -29.48 6.14 -2.65
N LEU A 18 -28.90 6.23 -1.45
CA LEU A 18 -27.63 6.91 -1.20
C LEU A 18 -26.49 6.19 -1.94
N PHE A 19 -26.35 4.87 -1.72
CA PHE A 19 -25.31 4.09 -2.39
C PHE A 19 -25.43 4.20 -3.90
N LYS A 20 -26.64 4.07 -4.46
CA LYS A 20 -26.88 4.21 -5.91
C LYS A 20 -26.39 5.56 -6.46
N ARG A 21 -26.75 6.68 -5.81
CA ARG A 21 -26.35 8.03 -6.25
C ARG A 21 -24.85 8.24 -6.16
N VAL A 22 -24.25 7.83 -5.05
CA VAL A 22 -22.82 7.96 -4.78
C VAL A 22 -22.01 7.09 -5.75
N TRP A 23 -22.43 5.84 -5.98
CA TRP A 23 -21.80 4.92 -6.92
C TRP A 23 -21.82 5.45 -8.36
N LEU A 24 -22.98 5.94 -8.84
CA LEU A 24 -23.08 6.51 -10.19
C LEU A 24 -22.19 7.74 -10.36
N ALA A 25 -22.20 8.66 -9.39
CA ALA A 25 -21.38 9.85 -9.43
C ALA A 25 -19.88 9.52 -9.38
N SER A 26 -19.48 8.53 -8.59
CA SER A 26 -18.09 8.08 -8.51
C SER A 26 -17.60 7.39 -9.78
N ILE A 27 -18.46 6.61 -10.45
CA ILE A 27 -18.12 6.05 -11.76
C ILE A 27 -17.94 7.15 -12.79
N LEU A 28 -18.85 8.12 -12.84
CA LEU A 28 -18.73 9.26 -13.75
C LEU A 28 -17.43 10.05 -13.49
N SER A 29 -17.07 10.26 -12.22
CA SER A 29 -15.80 10.89 -11.84
C SER A 29 -14.57 10.07 -12.23
N ASN A 30 -14.63 8.73 -12.10
CA ASN A 30 -13.55 7.85 -12.56
C ASN A 30 -13.37 7.91 -14.09
N PHE A 31 -14.47 7.96 -14.86
CA PHE A 31 -14.42 8.17 -16.30
C PHE A 31 -13.78 9.52 -16.65
N GLY A 32 -14.21 10.59 -15.98
CA GLY A 32 -13.61 11.91 -16.13
C GLY A 32 -12.10 11.89 -15.91
N GLY A 33 -11.64 11.30 -14.81
CA GLY A 33 -10.21 11.24 -14.47
C GLY A 33 -9.39 10.50 -15.53
N LEU A 34 -9.90 9.38 -16.04
CA LEU A 34 -9.23 8.61 -17.09
C LEU A 34 -9.21 9.36 -18.43
N ILE A 35 -10.31 9.99 -18.81
CA ILE A 35 -10.40 10.82 -20.02
C ILE A 35 -9.38 11.97 -19.94
N GLN A 36 -9.28 12.65 -18.79
CA GLN A 36 -8.26 13.67 -18.59
C GLN A 36 -6.85 13.10 -18.68
N SER A 37 -6.56 11.94 -18.07
CA SER A 37 -5.21 11.36 -18.12
C SER A 37 -4.77 11.07 -19.57
N VAL A 38 -5.70 10.63 -20.41
CA VAL A 38 -5.48 10.42 -21.85
C VAL A 38 -5.23 11.75 -22.54
N GLY A 39 -6.05 12.76 -22.25
CA GLY A 39 -5.86 14.12 -22.77
C GLY A 39 -4.50 14.70 -22.40
N ALA A 40 -4.04 14.54 -21.16
CA ALA A 40 -2.77 15.07 -20.68
C ALA A 40 -1.58 14.33 -21.31
N ALA A 41 -1.63 13.01 -21.33
CA ALA A 41 -0.58 12.19 -21.93
C ALA A 41 -0.44 12.46 -23.43
N TRP A 42 -1.55 12.58 -24.16
CA TRP A 42 -1.53 12.91 -25.59
C TRP A 42 -1.10 14.36 -25.84
N LEU A 43 -1.63 15.33 -25.08
CA LEU A 43 -1.26 16.74 -25.25
C LEU A 43 0.24 16.96 -25.05
N MET A 44 0.87 16.22 -24.14
CA MET A 44 2.32 16.32 -23.97
C MET A 44 3.08 15.98 -25.25
N THR A 45 2.62 15.00 -26.03
CA THR A 45 3.26 14.65 -27.33
C THR A 45 3.17 15.75 -28.38
N ALA A 46 2.19 16.67 -28.24
CA ALA A 46 2.03 17.83 -29.10
C ALA A 46 2.78 19.07 -28.57
N LEU A 47 3.04 19.15 -27.26
CA LEU A 47 3.78 20.25 -26.64
C LEU A 47 5.30 20.11 -26.73
N THR A 48 5.82 18.88 -26.88
CA THR A 48 7.26 18.64 -26.92
C THR A 48 7.63 17.39 -27.72
N SER A 49 8.83 17.41 -28.31
CA SER A 49 9.46 16.25 -28.93
C SER A 49 10.19 15.35 -27.93
N SER A 50 10.39 15.80 -26.68
CA SER A 50 11.12 15.05 -25.65
C SER A 50 10.31 13.84 -25.16
N SER A 51 10.85 12.64 -25.39
CA SER A 51 10.27 11.39 -24.89
C SER A 51 10.24 11.33 -23.36
N GLN A 52 11.23 11.93 -22.70
CA GLN A 52 11.30 12.01 -21.25
C GLN A 52 10.13 12.81 -20.68
N MET A 53 9.80 13.96 -21.27
CA MET A 53 8.67 14.79 -20.81
C MET A 53 7.33 14.08 -20.94
N VAL A 54 7.14 13.29 -22.00
CA VAL A 54 5.93 12.45 -22.16
C VAL A 54 5.87 11.39 -21.08
N ALA A 55 6.98 10.69 -20.82
CA ALA A 55 7.04 9.69 -19.75
C ALA A 55 6.85 10.29 -18.35
N LEU A 56 7.29 11.54 -18.13
CA LEU A 56 7.11 12.25 -16.87
C LEU A 56 5.62 12.52 -16.55
N VAL A 57 4.70 12.49 -17.52
CA VAL A 57 3.25 12.59 -17.22
C VAL A 57 2.80 11.41 -16.34
N GLN A 58 3.30 10.21 -16.63
CA GLN A 58 3.03 9.02 -15.81
C GLN A 58 3.69 9.15 -14.43
N ALA A 59 4.91 9.70 -14.38
CA ALA A 59 5.59 9.96 -13.11
C ALA A 59 4.83 10.98 -12.25
N SER A 60 4.35 12.09 -12.83
CA SER A 60 3.53 13.10 -12.15
C SER A 60 2.22 12.54 -11.60
N THR A 61 1.67 11.48 -12.21
CA THR A 61 0.47 10.80 -11.70
C THR A 61 0.80 9.83 -10.56
N ALA A 62 1.94 9.14 -10.63
CA ALA A 62 2.35 8.14 -9.63
C ALA A 62 2.99 8.77 -8.38
N LEU A 63 3.76 9.85 -8.54
CA LEU A 63 4.55 10.49 -7.48
C LEU A 63 3.69 11.00 -6.31
N PRO A 64 2.52 11.63 -6.52
CA PRO A 64 1.62 12.00 -5.42
C PRO A 64 1.14 10.81 -4.60
N LEU A 65 0.81 9.70 -5.27
CA LEU A 65 0.39 8.46 -4.60
C LEU A 65 1.52 7.89 -3.75
N MET A 66 2.77 7.94 -4.24
CA MET A 66 3.96 7.57 -3.47
C MET A 66 4.08 8.44 -2.21
N LEU A 67 4.15 9.77 -2.38
CA LEU A 67 4.42 10.73 -1.31
C LEU A 67 3.32 10.78 -0.25
N LEU A 68 2.06 10.66 -0.68
CA LEU A 68 0.89 10.85 0.18
C LEU A 68 0.26 9.52 0.63
N SER A 69 0.77 8.36 0.22
CA SER A 69 0.26 7.03 0.64
C SER A 69 0.11 6.90 2.17
N LEU A 70 1.15 7.23 2.93
CA LEU A 70 1.14 7.18 4.39
C LEU A 70 0.21 8.23 5.01
N LEU A 71 0.25 9.46 4.48
CA LEU A 71 -0.52 10.58 5.01
C LEU A 71 -2.02 10.43 4.76
N SER A 72 -2.40 9.97 3.57
CA SER A 72 -3.80 9.80 3.16
C SER A 72 -4.52 8.73 3.98
N GLY A 73 -3.86 7.59 4.27
CA GLY A 73 -4.40 6.56 5.17
C GLY A 73 -4.65 7.10 6.59
N ALA A 74 -3.73 7.91 7.09
CA ALA A 74 -3.87 8.57 8.38
C ALA A 74 -5.05 9.54 8.46
N MET A 75 -5.23 10.33 7.41
CA MET A 75 -6.32 11.29 7.31
C MET A 75 -7.66 10.55 7.26
N ALA A 76 -7.76 9.44 6.54
CA ALA A 76 -8.97 8.62 6.46
C ALA A 76 -9.36 7.98 7.82
N ASP A 77 -8.39 7.72 8.69
CA ASP A 77 -8.61 7.13 10.02
C ASP A 77 -8.98 8.16 11.09
N ASN A 78 -8.44 9.39 11.00
CA ASN A 78 -8.57 10.40 12.05
C ASN A 78 -9.59 11.50 11.74
N LEU A 79 -9.78 11.83 10.46
CA LEU A 79 -10.67 12.90 10.03
C LEU A 79 -12.04 12.34 9.60
N GLU A 80 -13.03 13.23 9.55
CA GLU A 80 -14.33 12.89 8.98
C GLU A 80 -14.19 12.62 7.47
N ARG A 81 -14.54 11.40 7.04
CA ARG A 81 -14.36 10.92 5.66
C ARG A 81 -15.02 11.84 4.64
N ARG A 82 -16.24 12.33 4.93
CA ARG A 82 -16.96 13.27 4.06
C ARG A 82 -16.17 14.56 3.84
N THR A 83 -15.62 15.13 4.90
CA THR A 83 -14.85 16.38 4.84
C THR A 83 -13.57 16.21 4.03
N VAL A 84 -12.85 15.11 4.23
CA VAL A 84 -11.65 14.78 3.43
C VAL A 84 -12.00 14.62 1.95
N MET A 85 -13.07 13.87 1.64
CA MET A 85 -13.51 13.66 0.26
C MET A 85 -13.94 14.96 -0.41
N LEU A 86 -14.74 15.79 0.26
CA LEU A 86 -15.18 17.08 -0.28
C LEU A 86 -14.01 18.03 -0.51
N ALA A 87 -13.06 18.13 0.44
CA ALA A 87 -11.87 18.97 0.28
C ALA A 87 -11.02 18.52 -0.92
N ALA A 88 -10.77 17.22 -1.05
CA ALA A 88 -10.02 16.66 -2.17
C ALA A 88 -10.74 16.87 -3.51
N GLN A 89 -12.07 16.68 -3.55
CA GLN A 89 -12.86 16.87 -4.76
C GLN A 89 -12.94 18.34 -5.19
N PHE A 90 -13.09 19.27 -4.25
CA PHE A 90 -13.08 20.69 -4.56
C PHE A 90 -11.71 21.15 -5.07
N PHE A 91 -10.62 20.66 -4.47
CA PHE A 91 -9.28 20.90 -4.95
C PHE A 91 -9.09 20.39 -6.39
N MET A 92 -9.43 19.13 -6.68
CA MET A 92 -9.35 18.58 -8.04
C MET A 92 -10.24 19.32 -9.04
N LEU A 93 -11.44 19.75 -8.64
CA LEU A 93 -12.33 20.56 -9.46
C LEU A 93 -11.66 21.88 -9.87
N VAL A 94 -11.14 22.64 -8.90
CA VAL A 94 -10.48 23.92 -9.16
C VAL A 94 -9.24 23.73 -10.02
N THR A 95 -8.39 22.75 -9.69
CA THR A 95 -7.19 22.44 -10.48
C THR A 95 -7.53 22.03 -11.92
N SER A 96 -8.57 21.22 -12.12
CA SER A 96 -8.99 20.78 -13.46
C SER A 96 -9.64 21.88 -14.27
N LEU A 97 -10.40 22.78 -13.61
CA LEU A 97 -10.97 23.96 -14.24
C LEU A 97 -9.86 24.90 -14.74
N LEU A 98 -8.85 25.15 -13.90
CA LEU A 98 -7.67 25.94 -14.28
C LEU A 98 -6.88 25.29 -15.42
N LEU A 99 -6.65 23.97 -15.35
CA LEU A 99 -6.00 23.21 -16.43
C LEU A 99 -6.78 23.34 -17.76
N THR A 100 -8.10 23.21 -17.70
CA THR A 100 -8.99 23.36 -18.86
C THR A 100 -8.91 24.75 -19.46
N TRP A 101 -8.96 25.79 -18.61
CA TRP A 101 -8.82 27.18 -19.04
C TRP A 101 -7.46 27.43 -19.70
N CYS A 102 -6.36 27.00 -19.07
CA CYS A 102 -5.03 27.15 -19.63
C CYS A 102 -4.87 26.42 -20.97
N ALA A 103 -5.53 25.27 -21.15
CA ALA A 103 -5.52 24.52 -22.40
C ALA A 103 -6.17 25.32 -23.54
N TRP A 104 -7.33 25.93 -23.29
CA TRP A 104 -8.02 26.76 -24.29
C TRP A 104 -7.35 28.11 -24.54
N ALA A 105 -6.73 28.69 -23.51
CA ALA A 105 -5.95 29.91 -23.63
C ALA A 105 -4.59 29.71 -24.35
N GLY A 106 -4.18 28.45 -24.60
CA GLY A 106 -2.89 28.13 -25.21
C GLY A 106 -1.69 28.39 -24.29
N TRP A 107 -1.89 28.44 -22.97
CA TRP A 107 -0.84 28.76 -21.99
C TRP A 107 -0.10 27.53 -21.45
N LEU A 108 -0.48 26.33 -21.89
CA LEU A 108 0.14 25.10 -21.41
C LEU A 108 1.52 24.91 -22.01
N THR A 109 2.53 24.90 -21.14
CA THR A 109 3.86 24.37 -21.41
C THR A 109 4.00 22.95 -20.82
N PRO A 110 5.01 22.15 -21.22
CA PRO A 110 5.23 20.83 -20.62
C PRO A 110 5.28 20.85 -19.09
N TRP A 111 6.02 21.80 -18.50
CA TRP A 111 6.12 21.92 -17.04
C TRP A 111 4.80 22.28 -16.36
N ILE A 112 4.00 23.17 -16.98
CA ILE A 112 2.69 23.56 -16.44
C ILE A 112 1.74 22.35 -16.48
N LEU A 113 1.76 21.55 -17.55
CA LEU A 113 0.97 20.33 -17.66
C LEU A 113 1.40 19.28 -16.61
N LEU A 114 2.70 19.10 -16.38
CA LEU A 114 3.22 18.23 -15.32
C LEU A 114 2.80 18.70 -13.92
N ALA A 115 2.81 20.02 -13.66
CA ALA A 115 2.39 20.59 -12.39
C ALA A 115 0.89 20.35 -12.13
N PHE A 116 0.03 20.56 -13.14
CA PHE A 116 -1.40 20.29 -13.00
C PHE A 116 -1.72 18.80 -12.83
N THR A 117 -1.05 17.92 -13.59
CA THR A 117 -1.23 16.47 -13.44
C THR A 117 -0.78 15.97 -12.07
N PHE A 118 0.34 16.50 -11.56
CA PHE A 118 0.80 16.24 -10.19
C PHE A 118 -0.20 16.73 -9.14
N ALA A 119 -0.69 17.97 -9.27
CA ALA A 119 -1.68 18.53 -8.35
C ALA A 119 -2.97 17.70 -8.33
N ILE A 120 -3.50 17.30 -9.49
CA ILE A 120 -4.71 16.45 -9.56
C ILE A 120 -4.43 15.06 -8.96
N GLY A 121 -3.22 14.53 -9.16
CA GLY A 121 -2.75 13.31 -8.50
C GLY A 121 -2.72 13.44 -6.97
N CYS A 122 -2.32 14.58 -6.41
CA CYS A 122 -2.36 14.84 -4.96
C CYS A 122 -3.79 14.76 -4.41
N GLY A 123 -4.75 15.39 -5.11
CA GLY A 123 -6.16 15.29 -4.76
C GLY A 123 -6.68 13.85 -4.80
N THR A 124 -6.28 13.10 -5.84
CA THR A 124 -6.66 11.68 -6.00
C THR A 124 -6.09 10.82 -4.87
N ALA A 125 -4.82 11.05 -4.49
CA ALA A 125 -4.16 10.31 -3.41
C ALA A 125 -4.85 10.51 -2.05
N ILE A 126 -5.34 11.72 -1.77
CA ILE A 126 -6.10 12.02 -0.55
C ILE A 126 -7.52 11.44 -0.62
N HIS A 127 -8.17 11.54 -1.78
CA HIS A 127 -9.54 11.09 -1.99
C HIS A 127 -9.69 9.56 -1.88
N ALA A 128 -8.77 8.79 -2.47
CA ALA A 128 -8.95 7.35 -2.67
C ALA A 128 -9.14 6.54 -1.36
N PRO A 129 -8.32 6.71 -0.30
CA PRO A 129 -8.51 5.97 0.95
C PRO A 129 -9.79 6.37 1.69
N ALA A 130 -10.13 7.67 1.69
CA ALA A 130 -11.37 8.16 2.29
C ALA A 130 -12.60 7.58 1.58
N TRP A 131 -12.56 7.50 0.24
CA TRP A 131 -13.58 6.84 -0.57
C TRP A 131 -13.70 5.35 -0.22
N GLN A 132 -12.60 4.59 -0.25
CA GLN A 132 -12.57 3.15 0.08
C GLN A 132 -13.19 2.87 1.45
N ALA A 133 -12.84 3.68 2.46
CA ALA A 133 -13.37 3.54 3.81
C ALA A 133 -14.85 3.92 3.92
N SER A 134 -15.32 4.88 3.10
CA SER A 134 -16.71 5.37 3.13
C SER A 134 -17.73 4.37 2.58
N VAL A 135 -17.32 3.42 1.73
CA VAL A 135 -18.23 2.41 1.15
C VAL A 135 -18.94 1.61 2.24
N ALA A 136 -18.23 1.26 3.32
CA ALA A 136 -18.79 0.53 4.45
C ALA A 136 -19.83 1.32 5.25
N ASP A 137 -19.83 2.66 5.15
CA ASP A 137 -20.79 3.52 5.84
C ASP A 137 -22.09 3.69 5.03
N MET A 138 -22.08 3.38 3.73
CA MET A 138 -23.20 3.64 2.81
C MET A 138 -24.15 2.45 2.65
N VAL A 139 -23.71 1.25 3.04
CA VAL A 139 -24.46 0.01 2.89
C VAL A 139 -24.51 -0.78 4.20
N PRO A 140 -25.59 -1.53 4.46
CA PRO A 140 -25.62 -2.48 5.57
C PRO A 140 -24.47 -3.50 5.46
N ARG A 141 -23.96 -3.98 6.61
CA ARG A 141 -22.85 -4.94 6.67
C ARG A 141 -23.05 -6.16 5.77
N ALA A 142 -24.29 -6.68 5.68
CA ALA A 142 -24.63 -7.82 4.83
C ALA A 142 -24.52 -7.54 3.32
N ALA A 143 -24.66 -6.29 2.89
CA ALA A 143 -24.56 -5.88 1.48
C ALA A 143 -23.13 -5.45 1.08
N LEU A 144 -22.22 -5.31 2.04
CA LEU A 144 -20.86 -4.78 1.82
C LEU A 144 -20.05 -5.58 0.78
N PRO A 145 -19.99 -6.92 0.80
CA PRO A 145 -19.22 -7.67 -0.20
C PRO A 145 -19.70 -7.41 -1.64
N ARG A 146 -21.02 -7.32 -1.84
CA ARG A 146 -21.62 -6.99 -3.14
C ARG A 146 -21.33 -5.55 -3.55
N ALA A 147 -21.40 -4.61 -2.61
CA ALA A 147 -21.07 -3.20 -2.86
C ALA A 147 -19.61 -3.02 -3.32
N VAL A 148 -18.68 -3.71 -2.66
CA VAL A 148 -17.26 -3.75 -3.06
C VAL A 148 -17.12 -4.35 -4.45
N ALA A 149 -17.78 -5.48 -4.74
CA ALA A 149 -17.74 -6.09 -6.07
C ALA A 149 -18.25 -5.15 -7.18
N TYR A 150 -19.36 -4.43 -6.97
CA TYR A 150 -19.87 -3.46 -7.93
C TYR A 150 -18.93 -2.26 -8.13
N ASN A 151 -18.25 -1.79 -7.08
CA ASN A 151 -17.23 -0.76 -7.19
C ASN A 151 -16.05 -1.23 -8.05
N SER A 152 -15.55 -2.43 -7.79
CA SER A 152 -14.48 -3.04 -8.60
C SER A 152 -14.89 -3.21 -10.06
N MET A 153 -16.14 -3.66 -10.33
CA MET A 153 -16.67 -3.73 -11.70
C MET A 153 -16.72 -2.36 -12.37
N GLY A 154 -17.27 -1.35 -11.70
CA GLY A 154 -17.35 0.02 -12.23
C GLY A 154 -15.99 0.61 -12.58
N PHE A 155 -15.00 0.42 -11.70
CA PHE A 155 -13.62 0.86 -11.95
C PHE A 155 -12.99 0.14 -13.14
N ASN A 156 -13.19 -1.17 -13.27
CA ASN A 156 -12.68 -1.96 -14.39
C ASN A 156 -13.32 -1.58 -15.73
N ILE A 157 -14.62 -1.26 -15.75
CA ILE A 157 -15.32 -0.74 -16.93
C ILE A 157 -14.75 0.62 -17.30
N ALA A 158 -14.64 1.55 -16.35
CA ALA A 158 -14.05 2.86 -16.59
C ALA A 158 -12.62 2.74 -17.13
N ARG A 159 -11.80 1.85 -16.56
CA ARG A 159 -10.41 1.60 -17.01
C ARG A 159 -10.33 1.04 -18.42
N SER A 160 -11.32 0.27 -18.88
CA SER A 160 -11.30 -0.34 -20.21
C SER A 160 -11.88 0.59 -21.28
N VAL A 161 -12.98 1.29 -20.96
CA VAL A 161 -13.74 2.10 -21.92
C VAL A 161 -13.33 3.58 -21.87
N GLY A 162 -12.99 4.10 -20.69
CA GLY A 162 -12.61 5.49 -20.47
C GLY A 162 -11.46 5.96 -21.35
N PRO A 163 -10.36 5.18 -21.51
CA PRO A 163 -9.31 5.49 -22.46
C PRO A 163 -9.74 5.66 -23.91
N ALA A 164 -10.59 4.76 -24.42
CA ALA A 164 -11.09 4.83 -25.78
C ALA A 164 -11.98 6.07 -25.99
N LEU A 165 -12.86 6.37 -25.02
CA LEU A 165 -13.65 7.60 -25.02
C LEU A 165 -12.76 8.84 -24.96
N GLY A 166 -11.73 8.83 -24.12
CA GLY A 166 -10.76 9.92 -24.00
C GLY A 166 -10.01 10.16 -25.30
N GLY A 167 -9.50 9.08 -25.92
CA GLY A 167 -8.80 9.16 -27.20
C GLY A 167 -9.68 9.70 -28.32
N PHE A 168 -10.95 9.29 -28.34
CA PHE A 168 -11.95 9.83 -29.28
C PHE A 168 -12.23 11.32 -29.02
N ILE A 169 -12.47 11.73 -27.77
CA ILE A 169 -12.71 13.13 -27.41
C ILE A 169 -11.51 14.00 -27.80
N VAL A 170 -10.29 13.53 -27.51
CA VAL A 170 -9.06 14.25 -27.85
C VAL A 170 -8.91 14.37 -29.37
N ALA A 171 -9.24 13.32 -30.13
CA ALA A 171 -9.18 13.36 -31.59
C ALA A 171 -10.24 14.27 -32.21
N ALA A 172 -11.45 14.30 -31.66
CA ALA A 172 -12.57 15.05 -32.22
C ALA A 172 -12.59 16.53 -31.78
N ALA A 173 -12.20 16.81 -30.54
CA ALA A 173 -12.38 18.12 -29.91
C ALA A 173 -11.15 18.64 -29.15
N GLY A 174 -10.04 17.89 -29.16
CA GLY A 174 -8.79 18.28 -28.50
C GLY A 174 -8.74 17.99 -26.99
N ALA A 175 -7.55 18.15 -26.41
CA ALA A 175 -7.29 17.81 -25.01
C ALA A 175 -8.04 18.71 -24.01
N GLY A 176 -8.28 19.99 -24.34
CA GLY A 176 -9.04 20.90 -23.48
C GLY A 176 -10.46 20.38 -23.20
N CYS A 177 -11.13 19.80 -24.20
CA CYS A 177 -12.44 19.18 -23.99
C CYS A 177 -12.39 17.95 -23.08
N ALA A 178 -11.32 17.14 -23.16
CA ALA A 178 -11.11 16.02 -22.23
C ALA A 178 -10.95 16.52 -20.78
N PHE A 179 -10.26 17.64 -20.56
CA PHE A 179 -10.11 18.27 -19.25
C PHE A 179 -11.43 18.84 -18.73
N MET A 180 -12.23 19.45 -19.61
CA MET A 180 -13.57 19.95 -19.26
C MET A 180 -14.50 18.81 -18.81
N VAL A 181 -14.49 17.68 -19.52
CA VAL A 181 -15.28 16.49 -19.15
C VAL A 181 -14.94 16.04 -17.72
N ASN A 182 -13.66 16.00 -17.35
CA ASN A 182 -13.28 15.67 -15.98
C ASN A 182 -13.75 16.72 -14.97
N THR A 183 -13.58 18.00 -15.30
CA THR A 183 -14.01 19.13 -14.45
C THR A 183 -15.50 19.02 -14.12
N VAL A 184 -16.36 18.78 -15.12
CA VAL A 184 -17.80 18.60 -14.93
C VAL A 184 -18.10 17.34 -14.11
N SER A 185 -17.35 16.26 -14.30
CA SER A 185 -17.56 15.00 -13.58
C SER A 185 -17.42 15.15 -12.05
N TYR A 186 -16.51 16.01 -11.58
CA TYR A 186 -16.32 16.28 -10.15
C TYR A 186 -17.52 16.98 -9.53
N VAL A 187 -18.19 17.87 -10.27
CA VAL A 187 -19.39 18.59 -9.78
C VAL A 187 -20.48 17.60 -9.39
N ALA A 188 -20.72 16.56 -10.20
CA ALA A 188 -21.72 15.54 -9.90
C ALA A 188 -21.44 14.84 -8.57
N LEU A 189 -20.19 14.45 -8.32
CA LEU A 189 -19.81 13.79 -7.07
C LEU A 189 -19.86 14.74 -5.86
N ILE A 190 -19.41 15.98 -6.01
CA ILE A 190 -19.51 17.01 -4.96
C ILE A 190 -20.97 17.22 -4.54
N LEU A 191 -21.90 17.37 -5.50
CA LEU A 191 -23.32 17.58 -5.22
C LEU A 191 -23.97 16.41 -4.48
N VAL A 192 -23.50 15.18 -4.71
CA VAL A 192 -23.97 14.00 -3.98
C VAL A 192 -23.36 13.96 -2.58
N LEU A 193 -22.07 14.24 -2.44
CA LEU A 193 -21.38 14.26 -1.13
C LEU A 193 -21.85 15.40 -0.21
N LEU A 194 -22.25 16.54 -0.76
CA LEU A 194 -22.85 17.63 0.00
C LEU A 194 -24.18 17.23 0.64
N ARG A 195 -24.96 16.37 -0.05
CA ARG A 195 -26.24 15.86 0.47
C ARG A 195 -26.08 14.67 1.41
N TRP A 196 -24.95 13.99 1.38
CA TRP A 196 -24.66 12.88 2.29
C TRP A 196 -24.35 13.41 3.70
N ARG A 197 -24.90 12.78 4.74
CA ARG A 197 -24.57 13.04 6.15
C ARG A 197 -24.15 11.72 6.81
N PRO A 198 -22.85 11.51 7.09
CA PRO A 198 -22.38 10.31 7.77
C PRO A 198 -22.97 10.23 9.18
N ALA A 199 -23.25 9.01 9.67
CA ALA A 199 -23.62 8.82 11.06
C ALA A 199 -22.43 9.19 11.97
N PRO A 200 -22.67 9.85 13.12
CA PRO A 200 -21.62 10.13 14.09
C PRO A 200 -20.90 8.85 14.51
N ARG A 201 -19.56 8.84 14.43
CA ARG A 201 -18.78 7.69 14.92
C ARG A 201 -18.87 7.64 16.45
N SER A 202 -19.23 6.50 17.01
CA SER A 202 -18.97 6.20 18.41
C SER A 202 -17.45 6.18 18.62
N GLY A 203 -16.92 7.26 19.17
CA GLY A 203 -15.52 7.37 19.57
C GLY A 203 -15.26 6.44 20.74
N GLY A 204 -14.34 5.49 20.60
CA GLY A 204 -14.10 4.51 21.66
C GLY A 204 -12.90 3.61 21.39
N ALA A 205 -11.71 4.16 21.51
CA ALA A 205 -10.46 3.52 21.94
C ALA A 205 -9.34 4.54 21.74
N GLY A 206 -8.46 4.72 22.74
CA GLY A 206 -7.34 5.65 22.68
C GLY A 206 -6.55 5.49 21.39
N ARG A 207 -6.69 6.46 20.48
CA ARG A 207 -6.03 6.46 19.17
C ARG A 207 -4.53 6.63 19.40
N GLU A 208 -3.73 5.69 18.91
CA GLU A 208 -2.28 5.84 18.92
C GLU A 208 -1.91 7.08 18.06
N PRO A 209 -1.04 7.98 18.56
CA PRO A 209 -0.59 9.12 17.78
C PRO A 209 -0.03 8.64 16.45
N LEU A 210 -0.54 9.22 15.36
CA LEU A 210 -0.27 8.75 14.01
C LEU A 210 1.22 8.54 13.72
N ALA A 211 2.06 9.49 14.12
CA ALA A 211 3.50 9.42 13.92
C ALA A 211 4.12 8.18 14.58
N ARG A 212 3.66 7.81 15.79
CA ARG A 212 4.13 6.60 16.49
C ARG A 212 3.67 5.32 15.78
N ALA A 213 2.42 5.29 15.31
CA ALA A 213 1.90 4.16 14.54
C ALA A 213 2.63 3.99 13.19
N MET A 214 2.99 5.10 12.52
CA MET A 214 3.77 5.08 11.28
C MET A 214 5.21 4.61 11.50
N ALA A 215 5.87 5.12 12.55
CA ALA A 215 7.20 4.65 12.93
C ALA A 215 7.20 3.14 13.27
N ALA A 216 6.14 2.64 13.92
CA ALA A 216 5.97 1.22 14.17
C ALA A 216 5.80 0.41 12.87
N GLY A 217 5.06 0.92 11.89
CA GLY A 217 4.91 0.29 10.57
C GLY A 217 6.20 0.22 9.77
N ILE A 218 6.96 1.32 9.73
CA ILE A 218 8.28 1.38 9.07
C ILE A 218 9.25 0.41 9.75
N ARG A 219 9.28 0.40 11.09
CA ARG A 219 10.09 -0.56 11.86
C ARG A 219 9.68 -1.99 11.56
N TYR A 220 8.38 -2.31 11.56
CA TYR A 220 7.91 -3.64 11.22
C TYR A 220 8.42 -4.08 9.83
N ALA A 221 8.30 -3.21 8.83
CA ALA A 221 8.77 -3.51 7.47
C ALA A 221 10.29 -3.67 7.41
N ALA A 222 11.07 -2.81 8.08
CA ALA A 222 12.54 -2.89 8.08
C ALA A 222 13.06 -4.17 8.77
N MET A 223 12.34 -4.67 9.78
CA MET A 223 12.72 -5.87 10.54
C MET A 223 12.12 -7.17 9.98
N SER A 224 11.20 -7.10 9.01
CA SER A 224 10.59 -8.27 8.36
C SER A 224 11.24 -8.55 6.98
N PRO A 225 12.04 -9.63 6.83
CA PRO A 225 12.70 -9.97 5.56
C PRO A 225 11.70 -10.18 4.41
N ASN A 226 10.60 -10.89 4.69
CA ASN A 226 9.55 -11.17 3.71
C ASN A 226 8.91 -9.87 3.22
N MET A 227 8.61 -8.92 4.11
CA MET A 227 8.08 -7.62 3.73
C MET A 227 9.05 -6.87 2.83
N ARG A 228 10.34 -6.78 3.21
CA ARG A 228 11.36 -6.09 2.40
C ARG A 228 11.48 -6.67 1.00
N LEU A 229 11.45 -8.00 0.89
CA LEU A 229 11.51 -8.68 -0.40
C LEU A 229 10.31 -8.31 -1.28
N VAL A 230 9.09 -8.37 -0.75
CA VAL A 230 7.89 -8.02 -1.53
C VAL A 230 7.90 -6.54 -1.94
N LEU A 231 8.32 -5.63 -1.04
CA LEU A 231 8.46 -4.20 -1.36
C LEU A 231 9.46 -3.94 -2.48
N LEU A 232 10.63 -4.60 -2.43
CA LEU A 232 11.65 -4.51 -3.48
C LEU A 232 11.14 -5.06 -4.81
N ARG A 233 10.51 -6.25 -4.80
CA ARG A 233 9.97 -6.92 -5.98
C ARG A 233 8.86 -6.08 -6.63
N ALA A 234 7.99 -5.49 -5.83
CA ALA A 234 6.95 -4.58 -6.30
C ALA A 234 7.52 -3.30 -6.92
N ALA A 235 8.56 -2.71 -6.30
CA ALA A 235 9.22 -1.53 -6.84
C ALA A 235 9.92 -1.81 -8.18
N LEU A 236 10.65 -2.93 -8.29
CA LEU A 236 11.33 -3.33 -9.52
C LEU A 236 10.32 -3.67 -10.63
N PHE A 237 9.31 -4.49 -10.33
CA PHE A 237 8.27 -4.85 -11.29
C PHE A 237 7.49 -3.62 -11.76
N GLY A 238 7.07 -2.75 -10.82
CA GLY A 238 6.33 -1.53 -11.12
C GLY A 238 7.16 -0.52 -11.91
N GLY A 239 8.44 -0.35 -11.57
CA GLY A 239 9.33 0.58 -12.27
C GLY A 239 9.68 0.14 -13.68
N VAL A 240 10.00 -1.13 -13.89
CA VAL A 240 10.25 -1.62 -15.25
C VAL A 240 8.94 -1.70 -16.05
N GLY A 241 7.83 -2.08 -15.42
CA GLY A 241 6.53 -2.25 -16.08
C GLY A 241 5.84 -0.93 -16.42
N SER A 242 6.14 0.16 -15.70
CA SER A 242 5.49 1.46 -15.94
C SER A 242 5.78 2.04 -17.32
N ILE A 243 6.89 1.63 -17.95
CA ILE A 243 7.27 2.09 -19.28
C ILE A 243 6.17 1.90 -20.32
N MET A 244 5.42 0.79 -20.25
CA MET A 244 4.40 0.46 -21.24
C MET A 244 3.31 1.54 -21.24
N LEU A 245 2.92 2.00 -20.05
CA LEU A 245 1.95 3.09 -19.89
C LEU A 245 2.59 4.47 -20.15
N ALA A 246 3.82 4.68 -19.68
CA ALA A 246 4.51 5.98 -19.79
C ALA A 246 4.83 6.36 -21.24
N LEU A 247 5.24 5.39 -22.07
CA LEU A 247 5.56 5.62 -23.47
C LEU A 247 4.39 5.30 -24.41
N MET A 248 3.23 4.86 -23.91
CA MET A 248 2.08 4.49 -24.75
C MET A 248 1.65 5.57 -25.76
N PRO A 249 1.65 6.87 -25.44
CA PRO A 249 1.38 7.91 -26.43
C PRO A 249 2.41 7.93 -27.58
N LEU A 250 3.69 7.71 -27.25
CA LEU A 250 4.78 7.64 -28.24
C LEU A 250 4.72 6.34 -29.05
N ILE A 251 4.33 5.22 -28.44
CA ILE A 251 4.09 3.95 -29.15
C ILE A 251 3.01 4.17 -30.21
N ALA A 252 1.90 4.82 -29.84
CA ALA A 252 0.83 5.13 -30.78
C ALA A 252 1.30 6.06 -31.91
N ARG A 253 2.04 7.12 -31.59
CA ARG A 253 2.50 8.14 -32.56
C ARG A 253 3.63 7.64 -33.46
N ASP A 254 4.66 7.04 -32.88
CA ASP A 254 5.95 6.79 -33.53
C ASP A 254 6.09 5.36 -34.07
N LEU A 255 5.53 4.34 -33.38
CA LEU A 255 5.63 2.94 -33.80
C LEU A 255 4.44 2.49 -34.63
N VAL A 256 3.22 2.83 -34.20
CA VAL A 256 1.98 2.46 -34.91
C VAL A 256 1.60 3.49 -35.98
N VAL A 257 2.25 4.67 -35.96
CA VAL A 257 1.97 5.80 -36.88
C VAL A 257 0.49 6.22 -36.83
N GLY A 258 -0.03 6.29 -35.60
CA GLY A 258 -1.42 6.54 -35.28
C GLY A 258 -1.68 7.86 -34.59
N GLY A 259 -2.97 8.13 -34.34
CA GLY A 259 -3.44 9.32 -33.63
C GLY A 259 -3.92 9.04 -32.19
N PRO A 260 -4.60 10.02 -31.57
CA PRO A 260 -5.13 9.89 -30.21
C PRO A 260 -6.18 8.78 -30.07
N THR A 261 -6.89 8.43 -31.15
CA THR A 261 -7.80 7.28 -31.20
C THR A 261 -7.08 5.95 -31.03
N ILE A 262 -5.94 5.76 -31.70
CA ILE A 262 -5.10 4.55 -31.56
C ILE A 262 -4.50 4.50 -30.16
N PHE A 263 -4.04 5.64 -29.63
CA PHE A 263 -3.60 5.70 -28.23
C PHE A 263 -4.69 5.25 -27.25
N GLY A 264 -5.92 5.77 -27.40
CA GLY A 264 -7.07 5.35 -26.60
C GLY A 264 -7.42 3.86 -26.76
N LEU A 265 -7.29 3.32 -27.98
CA LEU A 265 -7.48 1.90 -28.27
C LEU A 265 -6.43 1.02 -27.58
N LEU A 266 -5.14 1.39 -27.64
CA LEU A 266 -4.06 0.66 -26.98
C LEU A 266 -4.26 0.66 -25.46
N LEU A 267 -4.61 1.80 -24.87
CA LEU A 267 -4.87 1.89 -23.43
C LEU A 267 -6.14 1.11 -23.04
N GLY A 268 -7.15 1.08 -23.92
CA GLY A 268 -8.32 0.19 -23.78
C GLY A 268 -7.94 -1.30 -23.83
N ALA A 269 -7.07 -1.69 -24.76
CA ALA A 269 -6.55 -3.07 -24.86
C ALA A 269 -5.77 -3.47 -23.60
N PHE A 270 -4.94 -2.56 -23.08
CA PHE A 270 -4.27 -2.74 -21.79
C PHE A 270 -5.29 -2.97 -20.67
N GLY A 271 -6.36 -2.16 -20.64
CA GLY A 271 -7.47 -2.29 -19.69
C GLY A 271 -8.19 -3.63 -19.78
N VAL A 272 -8.51 -4.10 -20.99
CA VAL A 272 -9.16 -5.41 -21.23
C VAL A 272 -8.26 -6.55 -20.77
N GLY A 273 -6.98 -6.52 -21.13
CA GLY A 273 -5.97 -7.47 -20.65
C GLY A 273 -5.88 -7.48 -19.12
N ALA A 274 -5.86 -6.29 -18.51
CA ALA A 274 -5.84 -6.09 -17.07
C ALA A 274 -7.08 -6.66 -16.35
N VAL A 275 -8.26 -6.61 -16.98
CA VAL A 275 -9.48 -7.28 -16.47
C VAL A 275 -9.36 -8.80 -16.61
N ALA A 276 -8.88 -9.31 -17.74
CA ALA A 276 -8.66 -10.74 -17.94
C ALA A 276 -7.66 -11.31 -16.92
N GLY A 277 -6.56 -10.59 -16.64
CA GLY A 277 -5.59 -10.96 -15.61
C GLY A 277 -6.19 -10.97 -14.19
N ALA A 278 -7.06 -10.01 -13.86
CA ALA A 278 -7.76 -10.00 -12.57
C ALA A 278 -8.70 -11.19 -12.41
N LEU A 279 -9.46 -11.54 -13.46
CA LEU A 279 -10.40 -12.65 -13.44
C LEU A 279 -9.70 -14.03 -13.43
N SER A 280 -8.52 -14.12 -14.05
CA SER A 280 -7.72 -15.35 -14.05
C SER A 280 -7.05 -15.60 -12.70
N THR A 281 -6.68 -14.53 -11.98
CA THR A 281 -5.96 -14.56 -10.69
C THR A 281 -6.57 -15.56 -9.70
N GLY A 282 -7.89 -15.54 -9.49
CA GLY A 282 -8.54 -16.44 -8.51
C GLY A 282 -8.51 -17.93 -8.88
N ARG A 283 -8.48 -18.26 -10.18
CA ARG A 283 -8.34 -19.66 -10.64
C ARG A 283 -6.88 -20.09 -10.63
N LEU A 284 -5.97 -19.19 -10.98
CA LEU A 284 -4.54 -19.44 -11.01
C LEU A 284 -3.95 -19.57 -9.60
N SER A 285 -4.41 -18.78 -8.63
CA SER A 285 -3.95 -18.86 -7.24
C SER A 285 -4.28 -20.18 -6.55
N ALA A 286 -5.22 -20.96 -7.09
CA ALA A 286 -5.53 -22.30 -6.60
C ALA A 286 -4.59 -23.39 -7.17
N ARG A 287 -3.78 -23.06 -8.20
CA ARG A 287 -2.93 -24.01 -8.93
C ARG A 287 -1.46 -23.62 -8.97
N LEU A 288 -1.15 -22.35 -8.79
CA LEU A 288 0.18 -21.76 -8.89
C LEU A 288 0.55 -21.16 -7.53
N SER A 289 1.82 -21.25 -7.17
CA SER A 289 2.37 -20.50 -6.05
C SER A 289 2.32 -18.99 -6.33
N THR A 290 2.39 -18.20 -5.26
CA THR A 290 2.49 -16.74 -5.28
C THR A 290 3.61 -16.30 -6.20
N GLU A 291 4.77 -16.95 -6.12
CA GLU A 291 5.93 -16.66 -6.95
C GLU A 291 5.69 -17.00 -8.43
N ALA A 292 5.05 -18.14 -8.73
CA ALA A 292 4.73 -18.51 -10.10
C ALA A 292 3.75 -17.52 -10.76
N MET A 293 2.81 -16.96 -9.99
CA MET A 293 1.92 -15.89 -10.48
C MET A 293 2.69 -14.62 -10.86
N VAL A 294 3.59 -14.15 -10.00
CA VAL A 294 4.42 -12.95 -10.27
C VAL A 294 5.33 -13.18 -11.48
N ARG A 295 5.95 -14.35 -11.60
CA ARG A 295 6.80 -14.71 -12.76
C ARG A 295 6.02 -14.77 -14.05
N THR A 296 4.81 -15.32 -14.02
CA THR A 296 3.92 -15.33 -15.20
C THR A 296 3.56 -13.91 -15.60
N GLY A 297 3.32 -13.02 -14.63
CA GLY A 297 3.02 -11.61 -14.91
C GLY A 297 4.21 -10.86 -15.50
N ALA A 298 5.41 -11.11 -14.99
CA ALA A 298 6.66 -10.59 -15.56
C ALA A 298 6.92 -11.10 -16.98
N ALA A 299 6.67 -12.39 -17.24
CA ALA A 299 6.79 -12.97 -18.57
C ALA A 299 5.81 -12.32 -19.57
N LEU A 300 4.54 -12.17 -19.18
CA LEU A 300 3.53 -11.50 -20.01
C LEU A 300 3.89 -10.05 -20.31
N MET A 301 4.44 -9.33 -19.32
CA MET A 301 4.91 -7.96 -19.53
C MET A 301 6.14 -7.91 -20.45
N ALA A 302 7.11 -8.82 -20.28
CA ALA A 302 8.29 -8.90 -21.14
C ALA A 302 7.91 -9.18 -22.60
N VAL A 303 7.03 -10.16 -22.83
CA VAL A 303 6.50 -10.49 -24.15
C VAL A 303 5.70 -9.32 -24.73
N GLY A 304 4.91 -8.63 -23.92
CA GLY A 304 4.18 -7.43 -24.35
C GLY A 304 5.10 -6.30 -24.79
N CYS A 305 6.11 -5.95 -23.99
CA CYS A 305 7.09 -4.92 -24.34
C CYS A 305 7.89 -5.28 -25.60
N ALA A 306 8.40 -6.51 -25.69
CA ALA A 306 9.13 -6.97 -26.87
C ALA A 306 8.23 -7.03 -28.12
N GLY A 307 6.99 -7.50 -27.96
CA GLY A 307 6.02 -7.61 -29.04
C GLY A 307 5.64 -6.25 -29.62
N VAL A 308 5.53 -5.21 -28.79
CA VAL A 308 5.31 -3.83 -29.26
C VAL A 308 6.57 -3.26 -29.91
N ALA A 309 7.75 -3.48 -29.33
CA ALA A 309 9.00 -2.96 -29.87
C ALA A 309 9.36 -3.54 -31.24
N LEU A 310 9.04 -4.82 -31.47
CA LEU A 310 9.34 -5.55 -32.70
C LEU A 310 8.16 -5.57 -33.69
N GLY A 311 6.93 -5.32 -33.20
CA GLY A 311 5.70 -5.48 -33.98
C GLY A 311 5.28 -4.21 -34.70
N GLY A 312 5.55 -4.13 -36.01
CA GLY A 312 5.10 -3.00 -36.85
C GLY A 312 3.59 -2.99 -37.18
N TYR A 313 2.83 -4.01 -36.79
CA TYR A 313 1.40 -4.13 -37.10
C TYR A 313 0.52 -3.81 -35.90
N MET A 314 -0.53 -3.00 -36.12
CA MET A 314 -1.47 -2.57 -35.08
C MET A 314 -2.09 -3.72 -34.28
N ILE A 315 -2.47 -4.82 -34.95
CA ILE A 315 -3.06 -6.00 -34.27
C ILE A 315 -2.06 -6.65 -33.31
N VAL A 316 -0.79 -6.75 -33.72
CA VAL A 316 0.28 -7.29 -32.88
C VAL A 316 0.48 -6.40 -31.66
N CYS A 317 0.53 -5.07 -31.85
CA CYS A 317 0.61 -4.11 -30.75
C CYS A 317 -0.58 -4.24 -29.78
N VAL A 318 -1.82 -4.32 -30.27
CA VAL A 318 -3.03 -4.47 -29.44
C VAL A 318 -2.96 -5.74 -28.59
N MET A 319 -2.60 -6.88 -29.19
CA MET A 319 -2.48 -8.16 -28.48
C MET A 319 -1.33 -8.15 -27.46
N ALA A 320 -0.19 -7.56 -27.83
CA ALA A 320 0.97 -7.44 -26.95
C ALA A 320 0.68 -6.52 -25.74
N VAL A 321 0.00 -5.39 -25.97
CA VAL A 321 -0.43 -4.46 -24.91
C VAL A 321 -1.48 -5.11 -24.00
N ALA A 322 -2.40 -5.91 -24.55
CA ALA A 322 -3.34 -6.69 -23.74
C ALA A 322 -2.63 -7.74 -22.86
N ALA A 323 -1.64 -8.45 -23.40
CA ALA A 323 -0.82 -9.38 -22.60
C ALA A 323 -0.08 -8.65 -21.47
N ALA A 324 0.55 -7.50 -21.77
CA ALA A 324 1.19 -6.64 -20.77
C ALA A 324 0.21 -6.20 -19.68
N GLY A 325 -1.01 -5.78 -20.04
CA GLY A 325 -2.06 -5.41 -19.09
C GLY A 325 -2.46 -6.55 -18.16
N ALA A 326 -2.58 -7.78 -18.70
CA ALA A 326 -2.87 -8.97 -17.90
C ALA A 326 -1.76 -9.26 -16.88
N GLY A 327 -0.50 -9.21 -17.32
CA GLY A 327 0.66 -9.39 -16.45
C GLY A 327 0.78 -8.32 -15.37
N TRP A 328 0.50 -7.06 -15.72
CA TRP A 328 0.50 -5.92 -14.81
C TRP A 328 -0.42 -6.14 -13.60
N VAL A 329 -1.70 -6.41 -13.87
CA VAL A 329 -2.69 -6.56 -12.80
C VAL A 329 -2.49 -7.83 -12.01
N MET A 330 -2.12 -8.93 -12.66
CA MET A 330 -1.86 -10.19 -11.98
C MET A 330 -0.74 -10.02 -10.94
N SER A 331 0.40 -9.45 -11.31
CA SER A 331 1.52 -9.22 -10.39
C SER A 331 1.18 -8.22 -9.29
N LEU A 332 0.61 -7.05 -9.61
CA LEU A 332 0.27 -6.05 -8.61
C LEU A 332 -0.80 -6.53 -7.63
N SER A 333 -1.79 -7.30 -8.10
CA SER A 333 -2.79 -7.90 -7.23
C SER A 333 -2.17 -8.95 -6.32
N THR A 334 -1.26 -9.77 -6.86
CA THR A 334 -0.54 -10.79 -6.08
C THR A 334 0.29 -10.12 -4.97
N PHE A 335 1.13 -9.13 -5.28
CA PHE A 335 1.89 -8.41 -4.24
C PHE A 335 0.99 -7.77 -3.18
N ASN A 336 -0.12 -7.18 -3.62
CA ASN A 336 -1.08 -6.54 -2.71
C ASN A 336 -1.71 -7.53 -1.74
N VAL A 337 -2.11 -8.70 -2.24
CA VAL A 337 -2.68 -9.79 -1.43
C VAL A 337 -1.63 -10.39 -0.50
N THR A 338 -0.42 -10.66 -1.00
CA THR A 338 0.70 -11.15 -0.18
C THR A 338 0.97 -10.23 0.98
N ILE A 339 1.05 -8.92 0.77
CA ILE A 339 1.30 -7.97 1.86
C ILE A 339 0.17 -7.95 2.87
N GLN A 340 -1.08 -8.03 2.43
CA GLN A 340 -2.22 -8.06 3.35
C GLN A 340 -2.26 -9.31 4.21
N LEU A 341 -1.86 -10.47 3.66
CA LEU A 341 -1.94 -11.75 4.34
C LEU A 341 -0.67 -12.11 5.12
N SER A 342 0.50 -11.63 4.70
CA SER A 342 1.79 -11.79 5.42
C SER A 342 2.01 -10.72 6.49
N THR A 343 1.01 -9.92 6.81
CA THR A 343 1.12 -8.86 7.82
C THR A 343 0.05 -9.00 8.92
N PRO A 344 0.42 -8.94 10.21
CA PRO A 344 -0.53 -8.91 11.31
C PRO A 344 -1.54 -7.75 11.18
N ARG A 345 -2.78 -8.00 11.58
CA ARG A 345 -3.91 -7.04 11.44
C ARG A 345 -3.62 -5.65 12.02
N TRP A 346 -2.82 -5.56 13.07
CA TRP A 346 -2.49 -4.28 13.73
C TRP A 346 -1.60 -3.36 12.87
N VAL A 347 -0.83 -3.91 11.92
CA VAL A 347 0.09 -3.16 11.04
C VAL A 347 -0.24 -3.28 9.55
N ALA A 348 -1.21 -4.12 9.17
CA ALA A 348 -1.63 -4.37 7.78
C ALA A 348 -1.86 -3.09 6.95
N ALA A 349 -2.58 -2.10 7.48
CA ALA A 349 -2.83 -0.84 6.76
C ALA A 349 -1.54 -0.04 6.48
N ARG A 350 -0.55 -0.11 7.38
CA ARG A 350 0.73 0.60 7.23
C ARG A 350 1.65 -0.15 6.28
N ALA A 351 1.67 -1.48 6.34
CA ALA A 351 2.37 -2.30 5.37
C ALA A 351 1.82 -2.08 3.95
N LEU A 352 0.49 -1.99 3.81
CA LEU A 352 -0.16 -1.66 2.54
C LEU A 352 0.21 -0.26 2.03
N ALA A 353 0.33 0.74 2.91
CA ALA A 353 0.80 2.07 2.52
C ALA A 353 2.27 2.05 2.06
N LEU A 354 3.15 1.33 2.76
CA LEU A 354 4.55 1.14 2.36
C LEU A 354 4.66 0.41 1.03
N TYR A 355 3.81 -0.59 0.78
CA TYR A 355 3.68 -1.23 -0.52
C TYR A 355 3.35 -0.26 -1.64
N GLN A 356 2.30 0.55 -1.45
CA GLN A 356 1.90 1.54 -2.44
C GLN A 356 3.03 2.55 -2.67
N MET A 357 3.69 3.01 -1.62
CA MET A 357 4.86 3.87 -1.73
C MET A 357 5.97 3.23 -2.58
N SER A 358 6.35 1.99 -2.29
CA SER A 358 7.39 1.29 -3.04
C SER A 358 6.98 1.04 -4.49
N ALA A 359 5.76 0.61 -4.75
CA ALA A 359 5.26 0.33 -6.09
C ALA A 359 5.13 1.60 -6.95
N PHE A 360 4.48 2.65 -6.45
CA PHE A 360 4.33 3.92 -7.16
C PHE A 360 5.63 4.70 -7.26
N GLY A 361 6.51 4.59 -6.25
CA GLY A 361 7.87 5.14 -6.32
C GLY A 361 8.71 4.45 -7.38
N GLY A 362 8.60 3.12 -7.47
CA GLY A 362 9.15 2.35 -8.59
C GLY A 362 8.64 2.85 -9.93
N MET A 363 7.32 3.00 -10.10
CA MET A 363 6.73 3.52 -11.34
C MET A 363 7.21 4.93 -11.70
N ALA A 364 7.31 5.84 -10.74
CA ALA A 364 7.78 7.20 -10.99
C ALA A 364 9.25 7.21 -11.42
N ALA A 365 10.12 6.50 -10.70
CA ALA A 365 11.53 6.37 -11.04
C ALA A 365 11.74 5.67 -12.39
N GLY A 366 10.99 4.58 -12.64
CA GLY A 366 11.03 3.84 -13.89
C GLY A 366 10.57 4.66 -15.09
N SER A 367 9.47 5.40 -14.96
CA SER A 367 8.99 6.30 -16.02
C SER A 367 10.02 7.36 -16.37
N TRP A 368 10.73 7.90 -15.38
CA TRP A 368 11.82 8.86 -15.62
C TRP A 368 13.05 8.21 -16.29
N LEU A 369 13.54 7.09 -15.75
CA LEU A 369 14.73 6.40 -16.26
C LEU A 369 14.54 5.86 -17.68
N PHE A 370 13.42 5.20 -17.95
CA PHE A 370 13.11 4.70 -19.29
C PHE A 370 12.66 5.80 -20.25
N GLY A 371 12.10 6.90 -19.74
CA GLY A 371 11.85 8.11 -20.52
C GLY A 371 13.14 8.74 -21.04
N LEU A 372 14.17 8.84 -20.20
CA LEU A 372 15.53 9.24 -20.59
C LEU A 372 16.12 8.28 -21.63
N LEU A 373 15.99 6.97 -21.41
CA LEU A 373 16.47 5.98 -22.37
C LEU A 373 15.77 6.11 -23.72
N ALA A 374 14.45 6.36 -23.73
CA ALA A 374 13.68 6.56 -24.95
C ALA A 374 14.02 7.88 -25.67
N GLU A 375 14.52 8.88 -24.97
CA GLU A 375 14.96 10.15 -25.55
C GLU A 375 16.31 10.01 -26.27
N HIS A 376 17.23 9.22 -25.72
CA HIS A 376 18.56 9.01 -26.31
C HIS A 376 18.61 7.88 -27.34
N GLU A 377 17.98 6.74 -27.04
CA GLU A 377 18.11 5.49 -27.82
C GLU A 377 16.83 5.11 -28.58
N GLY A 378 15.75 5.90 -28.41
CA GLY A 378 14.46 5.68 -29.06
C GLY A 378 13.49 4.77 -28.29
N VAL A 379 12.21 4.86 -28.65
CA VAL A 379 11.08 4.19 -27.95
C VAL A 379 11.21 2.66 -28.01
N ALA A 380 11.56 2.10 -29.17
CA ALA A 380 11.69 0.65 -29.33
C ALA A 380 12.82 0.06 -28.46
N THR A 381 13.98 0.73 -28.41
CA THR A 381 15.11 0.31 -27.57
C THR A 381 14.75 0.36 -26.08
N ALA A 382 14.05 1.41 -25.66
CA ALA A 382 13.59 1.52 -24.27
C ALA A 382 12.61 0.39 -23.90
N LEU A 383 11.69 0.02 -24.80
CA LEU A 383 10.78 -1.12 -24.61
C LEU A 383 11.51 -2.46 -24.55
N LEU A 384 12.52 -2.69 -25.40
CA LEU A 384 13.35 -3.89 -25.33
C LEU A 384 14.17 -3.96 -24.04
N ALA A 385 14.74 -2.83 -23.59
CA ALA A 385 15.43 -2.74 -22.31
C ALA A 385 14.49 -3.06 -21.14
N ALA A 386 13.24 -2.62 -21.20
CA ALA A 386 12.26 -2.99 -20.20
C ALA A 386 11.81 -4.45 -20.29
N ALA A 387 11.71 -5.02 -21.49
CA ALA A 387 11.48 -6.46 -21.65
C ALA A 387 12.61 -7.26 -20.98
N ALA A 388 13.87 -6.88 -21.20
CA ALA A 388 15.03 -7.46 -20.52
C ALA A 388 14.97 -7.25 -18.99
N GLY A 389 14.57 -6.07 -18.53
CA GLY A 389 14.35 -5.78 -17.11
C GLY A 389 13.27 -6.66 -16.48
N GLN A 390 12.17 -6.95 -17.20
CA GLN A 390 11.12 -7.86 -16.74
C GLN A 390 11.60 -9.30 -16.70
N VAL A 391 12.45 -9.73 -17.65
CA VAL A 391 13.12 -11.02 -17.58
C VAL A 391 14.06 -11.08 -16.36
N ALA A 392 14.79 -10.01 -16.05
CA ALA A 392 15.61 -9.95 -14.84
C ALA A 392 14.76 -10.04 -13.57
N VAL A 393 13.59 -9.39 -13.52
CA VAL A 393 12.61 -9.55 -12.41
C VAL A 393 12.12 -11.00 -12.33
N LEU A 394 11.84 -11.64 -13.46
CA LEU A 394 11.44 -13.05 -13.49
C LEU A 394 12.54 -13.97 -12.93
N LEU A 395 13.81 -13.75 -13.33
CA LEU A 395 14.96 -14.52 -12.87
C LEU A 395 15.28 -14.28 -11.39
N LEU A 396 15.14 -13.03 -10.94
CA LEU A 396 15.29 -12.68 -9.52
C LEU A 396 14.31 -13.47 -8.64
N GLY A 397 13.14 -13.80 -9.18
CA GLY A 397 12.15 -14.66 -8.51
C GLY A 397 12.57 -16.10 -8.29
N VAL A 398 13.57 -16.58 -9.03
CA VAL A 398 14.19 -17.90 -8.81
C VAL A 398 15.18 -17.85 -7.65
N ILE A 399 15.91 -16.74 -7.51
CA ILE A 399 16.94 -16.56 -6.49
C ILE A 399 16.33 -16.13 -5.16
N LEU A 400 15.35 -15.22 -5.21
CA LEU A 400 14.66 -14.64 -4.06
C LEU A 400 13.14 -14.83 -4.23
N PRO A 401 12.63 -16.06 -4.09
CA PRO A 401 11.21 -16.35 -4.25
C PRO A 401 10.39 -15.69 -3.15
N ILE A 402 9.21 -15.19 -3.52
CA ILE A 402 8.22 -14.73 -2.54
C ILE A 402 7.63 -15.97 -1.86
N VAL A 403 7.78 -16.02 -0.54
CA VAL A 403 7.24 -17.10 0.32
C VAL A 403 5.72 -17.14 0.18
N ASP A 404 5.17 -18.34 0.07
CA ASP A 404 3.74 -18.53 -0.12
C ASP A 404 2.94 -18.10 1.11
N VAL A 405 1.76 -17.53 0.82
CA VAL A 405 0.83 -17.09 1.84
C VAL A 405 0.12 -18.32 2.41
N GLY A 406 0.72 -18.92 3.44
CA GLY A 406 0.18 -20.11 4.09
C GLY A 406 1.10 -20.74 5.12
N ASP A 407 2.41 -20.46 5.07
CA ASP A 407 3.36 -21.10 5.99
C ASP A 407 3.26 -20.57 7.44
N ASP A 408 2.85 -19.30 7.62
CA ASP A 408 2.83 -18.63 8.93
C ASP A 408 1.41 -18.19 9.33
N ASN A 409 0.89 -18.72 10.44
CA ASN A 409 -0.36 -18.24 11.02
C ASN A 409 -0.13 -16.94 11.81
N LEU A 410 -0.51 -15.80 11.23
CA LEU A 410 -0.33 -14.48 11.82
C LEU A 410 -1.49 -14.02 12.72
N ASP A 411 -2.44 -14.90 13.03
CA ASP A 411 -3.49 -14.58 14.00
C ASP A 411 -2.90 -14.36 15.41
N PRO A 412 -3.50 -13.48 16.21
CA PRO A 412 -3.03 -13.23 17.57
C PRO A 412 -3.06 -14.53 18.38
N LEU A 413 -1.97 -14.80 19.10
CA LEU A 413 -1.85 -15.97 19.99
C LEU A 413 -2.99 -16.04 21.02
N GLY A 414 -3.43 -14.87 21.50
CA GLY A 414 -4.61 -14.72 22.39
C GLY A 414 -4.47 -15.30 23.80
N SER A 415 -3.42 -16.07 24.09
CA SER A 415 -3.25 -16.74 25.39
C SER A 415 -2.62 -15.87 26.48
N TRP A 416 -2.08 -14.70 26.12
CA TRP A 416 -1.46 -13.80 27.08
C TRP A 416 -2.51 -12.98 27.83
N ARG A 417 -2.44 -13.01 29.17
CA ARG A 417 -3.24 -12.17 30.05
C ARG A 417 -2.34 -11.13 30.70
N GLU A 418 -2.88 -9.92 30.86
CA GLU A 418 -2.18 -8.87 31.60
C GLU A 418 -1.92 -9.35 33.03
N PRO A 419 -0.65 -9.34 33.49
CA PRO A 419 -0.33 -9.81 34.82
C PRO A 419 -0.84 -8.81 35.86
N GLU A 420 -1.36 -9.31 36.98
CA GLU A 420 -1.64 -8.47 38.14
C GLU A 420 -0.33 -7.90 38.68
N VAL A 421 -0.27 -6.59 38.81
CA VAL A 421 0.90 -5.87 39.34
C VAL A 421 0.62 -5.44 40.78
N ALA A 422 1.56 -5.71 41.67
CA ALA A 422 1.45 -5.30 43.07
C ALA A 422 1.57 -3.76 43.23
N VAL A 423 2.21 -3.08 42.26
CA VAL A 423 2.35 -1.62 42.23
C VAL A 423 1.29 -1.05 41.28
N PRO A 424 0.41 -0.13 41.74
CA PRO A 424 -0.54 0.55 40.86
C PRO A 424 0.19 1.24 39.71
N ILE A 425 -0.23 0.95 38.47
CA ILE A 425 0.40 1.49 37.27
C ILE A 425 -0.64 2.06 36.31
N GLU A 426 -0.38 3.27 35.80
CA GLU A 426 -1.21 3.80 34.72
C GLU A 426 -0.74 3.27 33.36
N PRO A 427 -1.63 3.17 32.36
CA PRO A 427 -1.24 2.79 30.99
C PRO A 427 -0.11 3.65 30.39
N ARG A 428 0.04 4.91 30.82
CA ARG A 428 1.07 5.83 30.33
C ARG A 428 2.40 5.76 31.08
N SER A 429 2.47 5.05 32.21
CA SER A 429 3.68 4.96 33.03
C SER A 429 4.79 4.20 32.30
N GLY A 430 6.03 4.69 32.39
CA GLY A 430 7.22 4.07 31.82
C GLY A 430 8.45 4.96 32.00
N PRO A 431 9.64 4.54 31.52
CA PRO A 431 9.91 3.32 30.74
C PRO A 431 9.74 2.03 31.54
N ILE A 432 9.32 0.95 30.87
CA ILE A 432 9.23 -0.38 31.48
C ILE A 432 10.39 -1.24 30.97
N VAL A 433 11.19 -1.76 31.89
CA VAL A 433 12.29 -2.68 31.63
C VAL A 433 11.81 -4.10 31.92
N ILE A 434 12.00 -4.97 30.94
CA ILE A 434 11.69 -6.39 31.06
C ILE A 434 13.02 -7.14 31.11
N SER A 435 13.16 -8.00 32.12
CA SER A 435 14.26 -8.94 32.24
C SER A 435 13.67 -10.36 32.27
N ILE A 436 14.19 -11.25 31.44
CA ILE A 436 13.76 -12.65 31.37
C ILE A 436 14.97 -13.55 31.57
N GLU A 437 14.89 -14.41 32.56
CA GLU A 437 15.96 -15.31 32.95
C GLU A 437 15.78 -16.69 32.32
N TYR A 438 16.80 -17.17 31.63
CA TYR A 438 16.86 -18.50 31.02
C TYR A 438 18.01 -19.29 31.63
N ARG A 439 17.73 -20.50 32.12
CA ARG A 439 18.77 -21.48 32.49
C ARG A 439 18.99 -22.41 31.30
N VAL A 440 20.20 -22.42 30.76
CA VAL A 440 20.56 -23.15 29.52
C VAL A 440 21.82 -23.97 29.78
N ASP A 441 21.84 -25.21 29.31
CA ASP A 441 23.04 -26.05 29.41
C ASP A 441 24.19 -25.43 28.58
N PRO A 442 25.42 -25.37 29.11
CA PRO A 442 26.57 -24.86 28.35
C PRO A 442 26.78 -25.51 26.98
N HIS A 443 26.40 -26.78 26.79
CA HIS A 443 26.49 -27.46 25.48
C HIS A 443 25.47 -26.93 24.46
N ASP A 444 24.32 -26.47 24.94
CA ASP A 444 23.21 -25.96 24.13
C ASP A 444 23.31 -24.43 23.90
N ALA A 445 24.33 -23.77 24.46
CA ALA A 445 24.50 -22.32 24.45
C ALA A 445 24.53 -21.72 23.03
N ASN A 446 25.20 -22.38 22.07
CA ASN A 446 25.26 -21.89 20.69
C ASN A 446 23.88 -21.92 20.01
N ALA A 447 23.13 -23.02 20.18
CA ALA A 447 21.78 -23.16 19.66
C ALA A 447 20.81 -22.16 20.30
N PHE A 448 21.01 -21.85 21.59
CA PHE A 448 20.25 -20.83 22.30
C PHE A 448 20.56 -19.42 21.80
N VAL A 449 21.83 -19.06 21.62
CA VAL A 449 22.21 -17.74 21.07
C VAL A 449 21.66 -17.55 19.66
N GLU A 450 21.69 -18.59 18.82
CA GLU A 450 21.06 -18.57 17.49
C GLU A 450 19.55 -18.30 17.58
N ALA A 451 18.83 -19.06 18.43
CA ALA A 451 17.40 -18.87 18.66
C ALA A 451 17.08 -17.47 19.25
N MET A 452 17.99 -16.91 20.06
CA MET A 452 17.86 -15.56 20.61
C MET A 452 18.10 -14.47 19.56
N GLY A 453 18.84 -14.76 18.48
CA GLY A 453 18.95 -13.87 17.32
C GLY A 453 17.61 -13.63 16.63
N GLU A 454 16.82 -14.70 16.45
CA GLU A 454 15.45 -14.64 15.97
C GLU A 454 14.54 -13.90 16.97
N ARG A 455 14.66 -14.25 18.26
CA ARG A 455 13.91 -13.61 19.36
C ARG A 455 14.11 -12.11 19.38
N ARG A 456 15.35 -11.64 19.26
CA ARG A 456 15.71 -10.22 19.18
C ARG A 456 14.94 -9.52 18.07
N ARG A 457 14.88 -10.12 16.88
CA ARG A 457 14.20 -9.53 15.71
C ARG A 457 12.70 -9.40 15.96
N ILE A 458 12.06 -10.45 16.49
CA ILE A 458 10.64 -10.45 16.89
C ILE A 458 10.38 -9.35 17.92
N ARG A 459 11.22 -9.23 18.96
CA ARG A 459 11.08 -8.20 20.00
C ARG A 459 11.14 -6.77 19.43
N LEU A 460 12.16 -6.48 18.63
CA LEU A 460 12.35 -5.16 18.03
C LEU A 460 11.24 -4.81 17.02
N ARG A 461 10.80 -5.79 16.22
CA ARG A 461 9.66 -5.67 15.29
C ARG A 461 8.40 -5.20 16.02
N ASP A 462 8.07 -5.83 17.15
CA ASP A 462 6.83 -5.58 17.88
C ASP A 462 6.89 -4.37 18.83
N GLY A 463 8.07 -3.74 18.96
CA GLY A 463 8.26 -2.42 19.54
C GLY A 463 9.16 -2.31 20.75
N ALA A 464 9.87 -3.38 21.12
CA ALA A 464 10.94 -3.32 22.11
C ALA A 464 12.11 -2.44 21.62
N ARG A 465 12.83 -1.85 22.55
CA ARG A 465 14.06 -1.06 22.34
C ARG A 465 15.15 -1.55 23.29
N GLY A 466 16.41 -1.24 22.98
CA GLY A 466 17.55 -1.57 23.86
C GLY A 466 17.64 -3.05 24.21
N TRP A 467 17.35 -3.94 23.25
CA TRP A 467 17.42 -5.38 23.49
C TRP A 467 18.87 -5.82 23.66
N THR A 468 19.14 -6.55 24.75
CA THR A 468 20.44 -7.17 25.04
C THR A 468 20.25 -8.60 25.53
N LEU A 469 21.26 -9.42 25.27
CA LEU A 469 21.40 -10.76 25.83
C LEU A 469 22.69 -10.77 26.64
N MET A 470 22.58 -11.15 27.91
CA MET A 470 23.68 -11.17 28.86
C MET A 470 23.86 -12.59 29.36
N ARG A 471 25.10 -12.99 29.64
CA ARG A 471 25.42 -14.23 30.35
C ARG A 471 25.95 -13.85 31.72
N ASP A 472 25.44 -14.49 32.75
CA ASP A 472 25.95 -14.27 34.10
C ASP A 472 27.39 -14.81 34.23
N LEU A 473 28.25 -14.07 34.93
CA LEU A 473 29.66 -14.45 35.13
C LEU A 473 29.85 -15.39 36.34
N GLY A 474 28.91 -15.38 37.28
CA GLY A 474 28.88 -16.26 38.45
C GLY A 474 28.15 -17.58 38.21
N ASP A 475 27.15 -17.59 37.31
CA ASP A 475 26.44 -18.80 36.88
C ASP A 475 26.50 -18.97 35.35
N PRO A 476 27.36 -19.86 34.81
CA PRO A 476 27.52 -20.03 33.37
C PRO A 476 26.29 -20.58 32.66
N ALA A 477 25.31 -21.13 33.40
CA ALA A 477 24.05 -21.60 32.85
C ALA A 477 22.98 -20.49 32.77
N LEU A 478 23.18 -19.35 33.45
CA LEU A 478 22.21 -18.26 33.52
C LEU A 478 22.41 -17.25 32.39
N TRP A 479 21.36 -17.07 31.60
CA TRP A 479 21.27 -16.08 30.54
C TRP A 479 20.11 -15.13 30.77
N ILE A 480 20.32 -13.84 30.52
CA ILE A 480 19.35 -12.78 30.81
C ILE A 480 19.04 -12.01 29.53
N GLU A 481 17.79 -12.09 29.06
CA GLU A 481 17.25 -11.23 28.01
C GLU A 481 16.73 -9.94 28.66
N ARG A 482 17.23 -8.79 28.24
CA ARG A 482 16.74 -7.48 28.71
C ARG A 482 16.27 -6.62 27.56
N TYR A 483 15.14 -5.94 27.72
CA TYR A 483 14.66 -4.95 26.75
C TYR A 483 13.75 -3.91 27.41
N HIS A 484 13.55 -2.79 26.72
CA HIS A 484 12.77 -1.65 27.21
C HIS A 484 11.55 -1.41 26.31
N VAL A 485 10.44 -0.99 26.90
CA VAL A 485 9.26 -0.44 26.19
C VAL A 485 8.88 0.90 26.81
N ALA A 486 8.32 1.81 26.01
CA ALA A 486 8.17 3.21 26.42
C ALA A 486 7.13 3.39 27.53
N THR A 487 6.05 2.60 27.52
CA THR A 487 4.96 2.68 28.51
C THR A 487 4.41 1.30 28.86
N TRP A 488 3.65 1.20 29.94
CA TRP A 488 2.90 -0.01 30.30
C TRP A 488 1.90 -0.41 29.20
N ALA A 489 1.19 0.55 28.61
CA ALA A 489 0.33 0.29 27.46
C ALA A 489 1.09 -0.24 26.25
N ASP A 490 2.35 0.17 26.05
CA ASP A 490 3.22 -0.40 25.01
C ASP A 490 3.66 -1.82 25.38
N TYR A 491 3.92 -2.13 26.64
CA TYR A 491 4.19 -3.50 27.12
C TYR A 491 3.01 -4.44 26.87
N VAL A 492 1.82 -4.03 27.27
CA VAL A 492 0.58 -4.79 27.04
C VAL A 492 0.37 -5.03 25.56
N ARG A 493 0.44 -3.97 24.73
CA ARG A 493 0.33 -4.09 23.27
C ARG A 493 1.41 -4.97 22.67
N HIS A 494 2.65 -4.87 23.13
CA HIS A 494 3.77 -5.69 22.66
C HIS A 494 3.49 -7.19 22.83
N ASN A 495 2.93 -7.60 23.97
CA ASN A 495 2.61 -9.01 24.21
C ASN A 495 1.34 -9.47 23.48
N LEU A 496 0.34 -8.60 23.34
CA LEU A 496 -0.88 -8.89 22.57
C LEU A 496 -0.63 -8.98 21.05
N ARG A 497 0.46 -8.39 20.54
CA ARG A 497 0.85 -8.43 19.12
C ARG A 497 1.49 -9.75 18.69
N ARG A 498 1.84 -10.64 19.63
CA ARG A 498 2.46 -11.94 19.34
C ARG A 498 1.53 -12.79 18.50
N THR A 499 2.08 -13.36 17.44
CA THR A 499 1.34 -14.21 16.50
C THR A 499 1.58 -15.69 16.79
N LEU A 500 0.74 -16.56 16.20
CA LEU A 500 0.96 -18.00 16.24
C LEU A 500 2.26 -18.40 15.52
N ALA A 501 2.64 -17.73 14.44
CA ALA A 501 3.94 -17.94 13.77
C ALA A 501 5.13 -17.69 14.72
N ASP A 502 4.99 -16.78 15.68
CA ASP A 502 6.04 -16.52 16.67
C ASP A 502 6.13 -17.61 17.77
N THR A 503 5.26 -18.65 17.76
CA THR A 503 5.34 -19.73 18.76
C THR A 503 6.52 -20.64 18.54
N GLU A 504 6.91 -20.92 17.29
CA GLU A 504 7.99 -21.85 16.98
C GLU A 504 9.32 -21.41 17.64
N ASN A 505 9.66 -20.12 17.52
CA ASN A 505 10.81 -19.55 18.23
C ASN A 505 10.64 -19.66 19.76
N GLY A 506 9.42 -19.39 20.25
CA GLY A 506 9.09 -19.57 21.67
C GLY A 506 9.34 -20.99 22.14
N ASP A 507 8.84 -21.98 21.42
CA ASP A 507 8.90 -23.42 21.70
C ASP A 507 10.33 -23.95 21.65
N ARG A 508 11.11 -23.53 20.65
CA ARG A 508 12.56 -23.80 20.58
C ARG A 508 13.29 -23.26 21.81
N LEU A 509 12.98 -22.04 22.26
CA LEU A 509 13.56 -21.49 23.49
C LEU A 509 13.08 -22.23 24.75
N ARG A 510 11.85 -22.76 24.78
CA ARG A 510 11.39 -23.59 25.93
C ARG A 510 12.17 -24.90 26.02
N LEU A 511 12.43 -25.55 24.88
CA LEU A 511 13.16 -26.82 24.83
C LEU A 511 14.61 -26.67 25.29
N LEU A 512 15.22 -25.51 25.04
CA LEU A 512 16.58 -25.20 25.46
C LEU A 512 16.66 -24.72 26.92
N HIS A 513 15.53 -24.39 27.55
CA HIS A 513 15.45 -23.95 28.93
C HIS A 513 15.29 -25.14 29.89
N ARG A 514 16.21 -25.27 30.86
CA ARG A 514 16.21 -26.36 31.86
C ARG A 514 15.81 -25.93 33.28
N GLY A 515 15.30 -24.72 33.46
CA GLY A 515 14.79 -24.24 34.75
C GLY A 515 13.36 -24.72 35.05
N ASP A 516 12.91 -24.49 36.29
CA ASP A 516 11.52 -24.71 36.69
C ASP A 516 10.59 -23.80 35.87
N TRP A 517 9.65 -24.40 35.15
CA TRP A 517 8.84 -23.70 34.15
C TRP A 517 7.70 -22.88 34.78
N PRO A 518 7.36 -21.67 34.27
CA PRO A 518 7.95 -20.92 33.15
C PRO A 518 9.15 -20.01 33.51
N PRO A 519 9.97 -19.56 32.53
CA PRO A 519 11.09 -18.64 32.76
C PRO A 519 10.71 -17.41 33.58
N THR A 520 11.55 -17.02 34.54
CA THR A 520 11.28 -15.89 35.43
C THR A 520 11.26 -14.58 34.65
N VAL A 521 10.16 -13.82 34.75
CA VAL A 521 10.00 -12.52 34.09
C VAL A 521 9.89 -11.41 35.12
N HIS A 522 10.91 -10.56 35.18
CA HIS A 522 10.90 -9.34 35.97
C HIS A 522 10.40 -8.16 35.12
N ARG A 523 9.45 -7.40 35.68
CA ARG A 523 8.85 -6.21 35.07
C ARG A 523 9.14 -5.03 35.98
N MET A 524 10.00 -4.13 35.53
CA MET A 524 10.51 -3.04 36.35
C MET A 524 10.15 -1.70 35.73
N LEU A 525 9.71 -0.76 36.56
CA LEU A 525 9.51 0.63 36.17
C LEU A 525 10.82 1.39 36.39
N GLU A 526 11.41 1.89 35.32
CA GLU A 526 12.67 2.65 35.39
C GLU A 526 12.42 4.05 35.93
N ARG A 527 13.16 4.44 36.98
CA ARG A 527 13.09 5.79 37.59
C ARG A 527 14.50 6.33 37.82
N PRO A 528 14.82 7.55 37.37
CA PRO A 528 16.09 8.19 37.71
C PRO A 528 16.11 8.57 39.19
N ALA A 529 17.30 8.53 39.81
CA ALA A 529 17.53 8.71 41.25
C ALA A 529 17.28 10.14 41.81
N GLY A 530 16.52 11.00 41.10
CA GLY A 530 16.22 12.38 41.50
C GLY A 530 14.77 12.82 41.26
N ALA A 531 13.87 11.90 40.91
CA ALA A 531 12.45 12.22 40.72
C ALA A 531 11.75 12.40 42.08
N HIS A 532 11.72 13.63 42.59
CA HIS A 532 11.05 13.98 43.85
C HIS A 532 9.55 13.65 43.81
N HIS A 533 9.10 12.87 44.80
CA HIS A 533 7.68 12.67 45.07
C HIS A 533 7.14 13.87 45.85
N GLY A 534 6.15 14.57 45.30
CA GLY A 534 5.19 15.29 46.13
C GLY A 534 4.47 14.26 46.99
N ALA A 535 4.36 14.53 48.29
CA ALA A 535 3.88 13.62 49.32
C ALA A 535 2.47 13.07 49.05
N ASP A 536 2.40 11.95 48.34
CA ASP A 536 1.44 10.85 48.53
C ASP A 536 1.83 9.71 47.56
N ALA A 537 2.51 8.69 48.08
CA ALA A 537 2.93 7.51 47.31
C ALA A 537 1.74 6.62 46.87
N THR A 538 0.52 7.03 47.20
CA THR A 538 -0.75 6.37 46.87
C THR A 538 -1.56 7.11 45.80
N ASP A 539 -1.16 8.32 45.38
CA ASP A 539 -1.90 9.07 44.37
C ASP A 539 -1.39 8.76 42.95
N VAL A 540 -2.27 8.14 42.16
CA VAL A 540 -2.00 7.62 40.81
C VAL A 540 -1.57 8.75 39.83
N ARG A 541 -1.95 10.00 40.13
CA ARG A 541 -1.67 11.18 39.29
C ARG A 541 -0.21 11.64 39.32
N THR A 542 0.48 11.60 40.45
CA THR A 542 1.90 12.01 40.57
C THR A 542 2.86 11.00 39.92
N LEU A 543 2.39 9.77 39.69
CA LEU A 543 3.13 8.69 39.04
C LEU A 543 3.09 8.74 37.49
N SER A 544 2.28 9.63 36.92
CA SER A 544 1.83 9.61 35.52
C SER A 544 2.58 10.52 34.54
N ASP A 545 3.52 11.36 35.00
CA ASP A 545 4.25 12.25 34.10
C ASP A 545 5.25 11.49 33.22
N ALA A 546 4.95 11.47 31.92
CA ALA A 546 5.79 10.91 30.89
C ALA A 546 6.96 11.87 30.62
N MET A 547 8.12 11.60 31.21
CA MET A 547 9.34 12.33 30.84
C MET A 547 9.89 11.78 29.52
N THR A 548 9.92 12.66 28.53
CA THR A 548 10.49 12.47 27.20
C THR A 548 11.90 11.91 27.22
N ASP A 549 12.07 10.78 26.54
CA ASP A 549 13.24 10.33 25.77
C ASP A 549 14.64 10.79 26.26
N PRO A 550 15.37 9.96 27.04
CA PRO A 550 16.76 10.22 27.40
C PRO A 550 17.76 10.03 26.25
N SER A 551 17.34 9.63 25.03
CA SER A 551 18.25 9.46 23.88
C SER A 551 18.59 10.75 23.12
N ARG A 552 18.19 11.93 23.63
CA ARG A 552 18.58 13.25 23.10
C ARG A 552 19.80 13.88 23.78
N SER A 553 20.44 13.19 24.71
CA SER A 553 21.69 13.65 25.34
C SER A 553 22.78 12.59 25.26
N SER A 554 23.28 12.33 24.06
CA SER A 554 24.72 12.12 23.74
C SER A 554 24.91 12.06 22.23
#